data_AF-A0A2H9VR98-F1
#
_entry.id   AF-A0A2H9VR98-F1
#
_cell.length_a   1.000
_cell.length_b   1.000
_cell.length_c   1.000
_cell.angle_alpha   90.00
_cell.angle_beta   90.00
_cell.angle_gamma   90.00
#
_symmetry.space_group_name_H-M   'P 1'
#
loop_
_entity.id
_entity.type
_entity.pdbx_description
1 polymer ?
#
loop_
_entity_poly.entity_id
_entity_poly.type
_entity_poly.pdbx_seq_one_letter_code
_entity_poly.pdbx_strand_id
1 'polypeptide(L)'
;MNRRLQLIHHVRALHNGQLIKDTTQPYFDHVLAVANNAAEAAPLAFEVGLCHDLLEKTTTTQSELHAALLSFGYDEQEAEHISDCVMELTRHFTAANNPLPKKMRKELEDERLLTISPDAQTVKYADWAYNADWMMQHDRHHAADYLKHHIELIEQMTDGDAKLRNEVLKQFQTLLAQLQQR
;
A
#
# COMPACT_ATOMS: atom_id res chain seq x y z
N MET A 1 6.09 17.41 -20.47
CA MET A 1 6.45 16.02 -20.09
C MET A 1 5.18 15.36 -19.56
N ASN A 2 4.98 14.05 -19.72
CA ASN A 2 3.77 13.41 -19.19
C ASN A 2 3.79 13.47 -17.65
N ARG A 3 2.74 14.01 -17.01
CA ARG A 3 2.64 14.17 -15.55
C ARG A 3 2.96 12.88 -14.77
N ARG A 4 2.51 11.74 -15.30
CA ARG A 4 2.77 10.41 -14.72
C ARG A 4 4.25 10.01 -14.80
N LEU A 5 4.93 10.35 -15.89
CA LEU A 5 6.38 10.10 -16.01
C LEU A 5 7.17 10.95 -15.01
N GLN A 6 6.76 12.20 -14.77
CA GLN A 6 7.38 13.05 -13.75
C GLN A 6 7.23 12.43 -12.36
N LEU A 7 6.03 11.96 -12.01
CA LEU A 7 5.78 11.29 -10.74
C LEU A 7 6.61 10.01 -10.59
N ILE A 8 6.68 9.16 -11.62
CA ILE A 8 7.50 7.94 -11.64
C ILE A 8 8.98 8.26 -11.36
N HIS A 9 9.54 9.27 -12.03
CA HIS A 9 10.93 9.66 -11.82
C HIS A 9 11.17 10.20 -10.40
N HIS A 10 10.22 10.99 -9.89
CA HIS A 10 10.29 11.55 -8.55
C HIS A 10 10.26 10.46 -7.47
N VAL A 11 9.28 9.56 -7.52
CA VAL A 11 9.14 8.45 -6.56
C VAL A 11 10.37 7.52 -6.59
N ARG A 12 10.89 7.21 -7.78
CA ARG A 12 12.13 6.44 -7.91
C ARG A 12 13.31 7.11 -7.22
N ALA A 13 13.43 8.44 -7.35
CA ALA A 13 14.50 9.18 -6.70
C ALA A 13 14.36 9.19 -5.16
N LEU A 14 13.14 9.31 -4.64
CA LEU A 14 12.87 9.30 -3.19
C LEU A 14 13.18 7.94 -2.55
N HIS A 15 12.93 6.84 -3.26
CA HIS A 15 13.29 5.48 -2.81
C HIS A 15 14.70 5.04 -3.22
N ASN A 16 15.55 5.95 -3.72
CA ASN A 16 16.88 5.58 -4.20
C ASN A 16 17.74 4.96 -3.09
N GLY A 17 18.31 3.78 -3.37
CA GLY A 17 19.11 3.01 -2.41
C GLY A 17 18.29 2.22 -1.39
N GLN A 18 16.97 2.38 -1.33
CA GLN A 18 16.11 1.52 -0.52
C GLN A 18 15.91 0.18 -1.23
N LEU A 19 16.03 -0.93 -0.48
CA LEU A 19 15.85 -2.28 -0.98
C LEU A 19 14.60 -2.92 -0.39
N ILE A 20 13.96 -3.81 -1.16
CA ILE A 20 12.94 -4.70 -0.62
C ILE A 20 13.62 -5.63 0.39
N LYS A 21 13.00 -5.78 1.56
CA LYS A 21 13.54 -6.56 2.68
C LYS A 21 13.96 -7.96 2.23
N ASP A 22 15.12 -8.41 2.69
CA ASP A 22 15.69 -9.74 2.41
C ASP A 22 15.93 -10.03 0.91
N THR A 23 16.03 -8.98 0.09
CA THR A 23 16.35 -9.06 -1.35
C THR A 23 17.41 -8.03 -1.75
N THR A 24 17.87 -8.11 -3.00
CA THR A 24 18.69 -7.07 -3.64
C THR A 24 17.88 -6.17 -4.59
N GLN A 25 16.54 -6.31 -4.60
CA GLN A 25 15.67 -5.56 -5.51
C GLN A 25 15.39 -4.16 -4.98
N PRO A 26 15.38 -3.11 -5.83
CA PRO A 26 15.00 -1.76 -5.43
C PRO A 26 13.57 -1.69 -4.88
N TYR A 27 13.35 -0.90 -3.83
CA TYR A 27 12.01 -0.68 -3.26
C TYR A 27 11.02 -0.05 -4.25
N PHE A 28 11.55 0.70 -5.21
CA PHE A 28 10.74 1.25 -6.30
C PHE A 28 9.97 0.16 -7.07
N ASP A 29 10.52 -1.07 -7.17
CA ASP A 29 9.85 -2.17 -7.87
C ASP A 29 8.58 -2.62 -7.14
N HIS A 30 8.56 -2.54 -5.80
CA HIS A 30 7.37 -2.83 -4.99
C HIS A 30 6.26 -1.79 -5.24
N VAL A 31 6.55 -0.50 -5.05
CA VAL A 31 5.51 0.55 -5.20
C VAL A 31 5.02 0.64 -6.65
N LEU A 32 5.87 0.36 -7.65
CA LEU A 32 5.46 0.27 -9.04
C LEU A 32 4.55 -0.95 -9.29
N ALA A 33 4.83 -2.10 -8.70
CA ALA A 33 3.97 -3.28 -8.82
C ALA A 33 2.59 -3.03 -8.19
N VAL A 34 2.54 -2.40 -7.01
CA VAL A 34 1.29 -1.99 -6.35
C VAL A 34 0.51 -1.01 -7.24
N ALA A 35 1.17 0.02 -7.77
CA ALA A 35 0.55 0.98 -8.69
C ALA A 35 -0.06 0.32 -9.93
N ASN A 36 0.66 -0.62 -10.56
CA ASN A 36 0.17 -1.34 -11.73
C ASN A 36 -1.03 -2.24 -11.41
N ASN A 37 -1.01 -2.92 -10.27
CA ASN A 37 -2.10 -3.79 -9.84
C ASN A 37 -3.39 -3.00 -9.54
N ALA A 38 -3.26 -1.76 -9.04
CA ALA A 38 -4.40 -0.90 -8.75
C ALA A 38 -4.85 -0.03 -9.94
N ALA A 39 -4.05 0.09 -11.00
CA ALA A 39 -4.19 1.12 -12.04
C ALA A 39 -5.57 1.20 -12.71
N GLU A 40 -6.20 0.05 -12.94
CA GLU A 40 -7.49 -0.05 -13.64
C GLU A 40 -8.69 -0.14 -12.68
N ALA A 41 -8.43 -0.16 -11.37
CA ALA A 41 -9.46 -0.37 -10.36
C ALA A 41 -10.22 0.92 -10.01
N ALA A 42 -9.55 2.08 -10.04
CA ALA A 42 -10.16 3.37 -9.78
C ALA A 42 -9.37 4.53 -10.44
N PRO A 43 -9.99 5.71 -10.66
CA PRO A 43 -9.27 6.91 -11.08
C PRO A 43 -8.11 7.23 -10.13
N LEU A 44 -6.96 7.64 -10.68
CA LEU A 44 -5.74 7.99 -9.92
C LEU A 44 -5.16 6.87 -9.02
N ALA A 45 -5.71 5.66 -9.04
CA ALA A 45 -5.21 4.54 -8.23
C ALA A 45 -3.76 4.16 -8.55
N PHE A 46 -3.32 4.36 -9.80
CA PHE A 46 -1.91 4.22 -10.17
C PHE A 46 -1.04 5.22 -9.40
N GLU A 47 -1.42 6.50 -9.39
CA GLU A 47 -0.69 7.56 -8.70
C GLU A 47 -0.65 7.34 -7.18
N VAL A 48 -1.79 6.98 -6.58
CA VAL A 48 -1.89 6.65 -5.15
C VAL A 48 -1.02 5.43 -4.82
N GLY A 49 -1.14 4.34 -5.58
CA GLY A 49 -0.34 3.13 -5.39
C GLY A 49 1.16 3.35 -5.53
N LEU A 50 1.56 4.25 -6.44
CA LEU A 50 2.97 4.62 -6.62
C LEU A 50 3.52 5.42 -5.42
N CYS A 51 2.65 6.19 -4.74
CA CYS A 51 3.05 7.09 -3.65
C CYS A 51 2.76 6.55 -2.24
N HIS A 52 2.04 5.42 -2.11
CA HIS A 52 1.41 4.98 -0.86
C HIS A 52 2.35 4.88 0.35
N ASP A 53 3.63 4.63 0.10
CA ASP A 53 4.67 4.44 1.12
C ASP A 53 5.59 5.65 1.34
N LEU A 54 5.40 6.75 0.59
CA LEU A 54 6.32 7.88 0.64
C LEU A 54 6.41 8.50 2.03
N LEU A 55 5.28 8.72 2.69
CA LEU A 55 5.26 9.34 4.02
C LEU A 55 5.73 8.38 5.13
N GLU A 56 5.66 7.06 4.90
CA GLU A 56 6.12 6.05 5.87
C GLU A 56 7.62 5.74 5.73
N LYS A 57 8.12 5.66 4.49
CA LYS A 57 9.46 5.11 4.20
C LYS A 57 10.50 6.16 3.83
N THR A 58 10.08 7.39 3.59
CA THR A 58 10.98 8.49 3.20
C THR A 58 10.81 9.68 4.14
N THR A 59 11.54 10.77 3.92
CA THR A 59 11.36 12.02 4.65
C THR A 59 10.24 12.91 4.09
N THR A 60 9.54 12.44 3.05
CA THR A 60 8.48 13.19 2.38
C THR A 60 7.31 13.45 3.32
N THR A 61 6.84 14.68 3.35
CA THR A 61 5.61 15.09 4.05
C THR A 61 4.44 15.17 3.08
N GLN A 62 3.20 15.14 3.59
CA GLN A 62 2.00 15.25 2.76
C GLN A 62 1.98 16.55 1.95
N SER A 63 2.37 17.67 2.56
CA SER A 63 2.45 18.97 1.89
C SER A 63 3.50 19.01 0.77
N GLU A 64 4.63 18.32 0.95
CA GLU A 64 5.66 18.20 -0.09
C GLU A 64 5.16 17.33 -1.26
N LEU A 65 4.49 16.23 -0.98
CA LEU A 65 3.86 15.39 -2.00
C LEU A 65 2.81 16.18 -2.81
N HIS A 66 1.93 16.90 -2.12
CA HIS A 66 0.92 17.76 -2.74
C HIS A 66 1.56 18.80 -3.67
N ALA A 67 2.55 19.54 -3.17
CA ALA A 67 3.28 20.53 -3.96
C ALA A 67 4.00 19.92 -5.18
N ALA A 68 4.58 18.73 -5.03
CA ALA A 68 5.22 18.01 -6.13
C ALA A 68 4.20 17.64 -7.22
N LEU A 69 3.03 17.10 -6.85
CA LEU A 69 1.96 16.74 -7.79
C LEU A 69 1.49 17.95 -8.61
N LEU A 70 1.24 19.09 -7.96
CA LEU A 70 0.90 20.35 -8.65
C LEU A 70 2.00 20.75 -9.66
N SER A 71 3.28 20.63 -9.27
CA SER A 71 4.41 20.96 -10.14
C SER A 71 4.54 20.03 -11.36
N PHE A 72 3.94 18.84 -11.30
CA PHE A 72 3.90 17.87 -12.40
C PHE A 72 2.69 18.04 -13.31
N GLY A 73 1.75 18.94 -12.97
CA GLY A 73 0.56 19.23 -13.75
C GLY A 73 -0.67 18.38 -13.41
N TYR A 74 -0.73 17.84 -12.19
CA TYR A 74 -2.00 17.45 -11.59
C TYR A 74 -2.74 18.72 -11.14
N ASP A 75 -4.05 18.75 -11.27
CA ASP A 75 -4.84 19.85 -10.73
C ASP A 75 -4.97 19.76 -9.20
N GLU A 76 -5.52 20.80 -8.56
CA GLU A 76 -5.67 20.87 -7.10
C GLU A 76 -6.47 19.69 -6.54
N GLN A 77 -7.55 19.29 -7.21
CA GLN A 77 -8.42 18.22 -6.73
C GLN A 77 -7.72 16.86 -6.84
N GLU A 78 -7.03 16.61 -7.97
CA GLU A 78 -6.23 15.40 -8.15
C GLU A 78 -5.09 15.33 -7.12
N ALA A 79 -4.37 16.44 -6.91
CA ALA A 79 -3.25 16.50 -5.98
C ALA A 79 -3.67 16.30 -4.52
N GLU A 80 -4.73 16.98 -4.09
CA GLU A 80 -5.34 16.83 -2.76
C GLU A 80 -5.76 15.38 -2.55
N HIS A 81 -6.56 14.83 -3.47
CA HIS A 81 -7.06 13.46 -3.40
C HIS A 81 -5.92 12.42 -3.29
N ILE A 82 -4.89 12.52 -4.14
CA ILE A 82 -3.75 11.59 -4.08
C ILE A 82 -3.05 11.71 -2.73
N SER A 83 -2.78 12.94 -2.28
CA SER A 83 -2.05 13.18 -1.03
C SER A 83 -2.81 12.71 0.22
N ASP A 84 -4.14 12.84 0.23
CA ASP A 84 -5.01 12.37 1.30
C ASP A 84 -5.08 10.84 1.34
N CYS A 85 -5.24 10.18 0.19
CA CYS A 85 -5.19 8.72 0.13
C CYS A 85 -3.85 8.18 0.63
N VAL A 86 -2.74 8.83 0.27
CA VAL A 86 -1.41 8.44 0.76
C VAL A 86 -1.28 8.64 2.28
N MET A 87 -1.85 9.71 2.84
CA MET A 87 -1.92 9.93 4.29
C MET A 87 -2.74 8.83 5.01
N GLU A 88 -3.84 8.39 4.41
CA GLU A 88 -4.65 7.28 4.93
C GLU A 88 -3.92 5.94 4.86
N LEU A 89 -3.08 5.73 3.85
CA LEU A 89 -2.29 4.50 3.67
C LEU A 89 -1.05 4.45 4.57
N THR A 90 -0.61 5.59 5.08
CA THR A 90 0.53 5.72 5.99
C THR A 90 0.17 5.21 7.38
N ARG A 91 1.06 4.43 8.02
CA ARG A 91 0.81 3.92 9.37
C ARG A 91 0.80 5.03 10.43
N HIS A 92 -0.25 5.10 11.25
CA HIS A 92 -0.40 6.12 12.29
C HIS A 92 0.09 5.64 13.67
N PHE A 93 -0.19 4.38 14.03
CA PHE A 93 0.14 3.83 15.36
C PHE A 93 1.58 3.28 15.43
N THR A 94 2.56 4.16 15.26
CA THR A 94 4.00 3.83 15.37
C THR A 94 4.49 3.87 16.82
N ALA A 95 5.63 3.24 17.10
CA ALA A 95 6.21 3.23 18.45
C ALA A 95 6.65 4.62 18.92
N ALA A 96 7.03 5.49 17.96
CA ALA A 96 7.44 6.87 18.23
C ALA A 96 6.26 7.74 18.65
N ASN A 97 5.11 7.58 17.98
CA ASN A 97 3.93 8.43 18.20
C ASN A 97 2.98 7.85 19.26
N ASN A 98 3.06 6.54 19.52
CA ASN A 98 2.19 5.85 20.45
C ASN A 98 3.03 4.87 21.29
N PRO A 99 3.34 5.16 22.56
CA PRO A 99 4.16 4.28 23.41
C PRO A 99 3.35 3.11 23.99
N LEU A 100 2.45 2.51 23.18
CA LEU A 100 1.66 1.34 23.53
C LEU A 100 2.35 0.03 23.13
N PRO A 101 2.02 -1.10 23.79
CA PRO A 101 2.48 -2.42 23.36
C PRO A 101 2.19 -2.68 21.87
N LYS A 102 3.10 -3.40 21.18
CA LYS A 102 3.00 -3.69 19.74
C LYS A 102 1.62 -4.25 19.34
N LYS A 103 1.05 -5.13 20.16
CA LYS A 103 -0.26 -5.74 19.92
C LYS A 103 -1.38 -4.69 19.89
N MET A 104 -1.42 -3.80 20.89
CA MET A 104 -2.44 -2.74 20.94
C MET A 104 -2.31 -1.75 19.79
N ARG A 105 -1.07 -1.41 19.40
CA ARG A 105 -0.85 -0.54 18.23
C ARG A 105 -1.33 -1.17 16.94
N LYS A 106 -1.19 -2.49 16.81
CA LYS A 106 -1.70 -3.23 15.66
C LYS A 106 -3.23 -3.19 15.63
N GLU A 107 -3.89 -3.46 16.75
CA GLU A 107 -5.37 -3.42 16.85
C GLU A 107 -5.93 -2.03 16.50
N LEU A 108 -5.33 -0.95 17.00
CA LEU A 108 -5.74 0.41 16.64
C LEU A 108 -5.51 0.75 15.16
N GLU A 109 -4.42 0.25 14.58
CA GLU A 109 -4.15 0.44 13.15
C GLU A 109 -5.14 -0.35 12.29
N ASP A 110 -5.48 -1.57 12.71
CA ASP A 110 -6.47 -2.41 12.04
C ASP A 110 -7.86 -1.72 12.08
N GLU A 111 -8.29 -1.20 13.24
CA GLU A 111 -9.53 -0.42 13.40
C GLU A 111 -9.55 0.83 12.49
N ARG A 112 -8.44 1.57 12.42
CA ARG A 112 -8.31 2.75 11.55
C ARG A 112 -8.37 2.38 10.07
N LEU A 113 -7.74 1.29 9.67
CA LEU A 113 -7.75 0.83 8.27
C LEU A 113 -9.16 0.50 7.78
N LEU A 114 -10.07 0.09 8.66
CA LEU A 114 -11.48 -0.13 8.30
C LEU A 114 -12.21 1.17 7.93
N THR A 115 -11.69 2.35 8.29
CA THR A 115 -12.35 3.64 8.08
C THR A 115 -11.73 4.47 6.94
N ILE A 116 -10.72 3.96 6.23
CA ILE A 116 -10.08 4.68 5.13
C ILE A 116 -11.02 4.74 3.92
N SER A 117 -10.78 5.72 3.04
CA SER A 117 -11.57 5.97 1.84
C SER A 117 -11.58 4.79 0.87
N PRO A 118 -12.62 4.66 0.02
CA PRO A 118 -12.71 3.61 -1.01
C PRO A 118 -11.46 3.46 -1.88
N ASP A 119 -10.88 4.57 -2.33
CA ASP A 119 -9.71 4.56 -3.21
C ASP A 119 -8.45 4.13 -2.46
N ALA A 120 -8.31 4.53 -1.19
CA ALA A 120 -7.25 4.02 -0.32
C ALA A 120 -7.42 2.52 -0.02
N GLN A 121 -8.65 2.03 0.25
CA GLN A 121 -8.89 0.59 0.44
C GLN A 121 -8.47 -0.21 -0.81
N THR A 122 -8.80 0.30 -2.00
CA THR A 122 -8.45 -0.31 -3.30
C THR A 122 -6.95 -0.51 -3.44
N VAL A 123 -6.16 0.54 -3.17
CA VAL A 123 -4.69 0.44 -3.19
C VAL A 123 -4.17 -0.48 -2.08
N LYS A 124 -4.83 -0.48 -0.92
CA LYS A 124 -4.43 -1.35 0.20
C LYS A 124 -4.56 -2.83 -0.12
N TYR A 125 -5.59 -3.22 -0.89
CA TYR A 125 -5.70 -4.60 -1.39
C TYR A 125 -4.50 -4.98 -2.26
N ALA A 126 -4.09 -4.09 -3.18
CA ALA A 126 -2.96 -4.33 -4.07
C ALA A 126 -1.61 -4.43 -3.32
N ASP A 127 -1.40 -3.57 -2.31
CA ASP A 127 -0.25 -3.65 -1.39
C ASP A 127 -0.22 -5.00 -0.66
N TRP A 128 -1.33 -5.40 -0.04
CA TRP A 128 -1.42 -6.68 0.65
C TRP A 128 -1.21 -7.89 -0.26
N ALA A 129 -1.71 -7.84 -1.50
CA ALA A 129 -1.49 -8.85 -2.53
C ALA A 129 -0.01 -9.05 -2.85
N TYR A 130 0.71 -7.96 -3.12
CA TYR A 130 2.15 -8.02 -3.37
C TYR A 130 2.89 -8.59 -2.15
N ASN A 131 2.56 -8.11 -0.96
CA ASN A 131 3.21 -8.54 0.27
C ASN A 131 2.93 -10.02 0.58
N ALA A 132 1.76 -10.55 0.24
CA ALA A 132 1.47 -11.97 0.38
C ALA A 132 2.40 -12.85 -0.47
N ASP A 133 2.65 -12.46 -1.72
CA ASP A 133 3.58 -13.19 -2.59
C ASP A 133 5.02 -13.10 -2.07
N TRP A 134 5.43 -11.93 -1.57
CA TRP A 134 6.74 -11.76 -0.93
C TRP A 134 6.87 -12.65 0.31
N MET A 135 5.86 -12.69 1.19
CA MET A 135 5.85 -13.55 2.38
C MET A 135 6.00 -15.02 2.02
N MET A 136 5.31 -15.49 0.97
CA MET A 136 5.39 -16.88 0.52
C MET A 136 6.79 -17.27 0.03
N GLN A 137 7.55 -16.32 -0.48
CA GLN A 137 8.91 -16.51 -1.00
C GLN A 137 9.99 -16.35 0.08
N HIS A 138 9.84 -15.35 0.96
CA HIS A 138 10.91 -14.90 1.85
C HIS A 138 10.61 -15.08 3.35
N ASP A 139 9.34 -15.12 3.75
CA ASP A 139 8.92 -15.25 5.16
C ASP A 139 7.78 -16.25 5.34
N ARG A 140 7.99 -17.46 4.81
CA ARG A 140 6.96 -18.50 4.78
C ARG A 140 6.49 -18.92 6.19
N HIS A 141 7.34 -18.76 7.20
CA HIS A 141 7.01 -19.10 8.59
C HIS A 141 5.84 -18.25 9.11
N HIS A 142 5.81 -16.96 8.78
CA HIS A 142 4.76 -16.04 9.22
C HIS A 142 3.63 -15.86 8.17
N ALA A 143 3.77 -16.45 6.98
CA ALA A 143 2.82 -16.28 5.88
C ALA A 143 1.38 -16.71 6.24
N ALA A 144 1.20 -17.82 6.98
CA ALA A 144 -0.13 -18.30 7.34
C ALA A 144 -0.89 -17.29 8.24
N ASP A 145 -0.20 -16.73 9.24
CA ASP A 145 -0.78 -15.74 10.15
C ASP A 145 -1.06 -14.42 9.45
N TYR A 146 -0.14 -13.99 8.56
CA TYR A 146 -0.35 -12.83 7.70
C TYR A 146 -1.60 -13.00 6.84
N LEU A 147 -1.75 -14.12 6.13
CA LEU A 147 -2.87 -14.36 5.21
C LEU A 147 -4.21 -14.39 5.95
N LYS A 148 -4.32 -15.15 7.04
CA LYS A 148 -5.57 -15.25 7.83
C LYS A 148 -6.02 -13.90 8.36
N HIS A 149 -5.09 -13.17 8.98
CA HIS A 149 -5.38 -11.86 9.54
C HIS A 149 -5.86 -10.86 8.49
N HIS A 150 -5.22 -10.82 7.33
CA HIS A 150 -5.62 -9.89 6.27
C HIS A 150 -6.88 -10.33 5.53
N ILE A 151 -7.21 -11.63 5.45
CA ILE A 151 -8.54 -12.06 4.97
C ILE A 151 -9.63 -11.42 5.82
N GLU A 152 -9.51 -11.49 7.15
CA GLU A 152 -10.50 -10.91 8.08
C GLU A 152 -10.67 -9.39 7.89
N LEU A 153 -9.58 -8.67 7.61
CA LEU A 153 -9.62 -7.23 7.33
C LEU A 153 -10.25 -6.93 5.96
N ILE A 154 -9.81 -7.62 4.90
CA ILE A 154 -10.34 -7.42 3.54
C ILE A 154 -11.83 -7.78 3.48
N GLU A 155 -12.29 -8.76 4.27
CA GLU A 155 -13.71 -9.10 4.37
C GLU A 155 -14.55 -7.94 4.94
N GLN A 156 -13.98 -7.10 5.81
CA GLN A 156 -14.64 -5.94 6.42
C GLN A 156 -14.47 -4.64 5.63
N MET A 157 -13.33 -4.46 4.96
CA MET A 157 -13.06 -3.32 4.07
C MET A 157 -13.78 -3.58 2.74
N THR A 158 -15.03 -3.16 2.61
CA THR A 158 -15.87 -3.48 1.44
C THR A 158 -16.06 -2.33 0.46
N ASP A 159 -15.53 -1.15 0.76
CA ASP A 159 -15.89 0.07 0.04
C ASP A 159 -15.02 0.31 -1.20
N GLY A 160 -13.82 -0.30 -1.26
CA GLY A 160 -12.95 -0.25 -2.43
C GLY A 160 -13.43 -1.08 -3.62
N ASP A 161 -12.59 -1.20 -4.66
CA ASP A 161 -12.94 -1.92 -5.88
C ASP A 161 -13.24 -3.39 -5.60
N ALA A 162 -14.50 -3.78 -5.85
CA ALA A 162 -14.99 -5.11 -5.54
C ALA A 162 -14.32 -6.21 -6.37
N LYS A 163 -13.88 -5.91 -7.60
CA LYS A 163 -13.23 -6.88 -8.48
C LYS A 163 -11.84 -7.23 -7.94
N LEU A 164 -11.00 -6.22 -7.72
CA LEU A 164 -9.66 -6.36 -7.16
C LEU A 164 -9.73 -7.03 -5.78
N ARG A 165 -10.64 -6.58 -4.91
CA ARG A 165 -10.88 -7.20 -3.59
C ARG A 165 -11.12 -8.71 -3.69
N ASN A 166 -12.00 -9.14 -4.59
CA ASN A 166 -12.31 -10.55 -4.79
C ASN A 166 -11.12 -11.34 -5.36
N GLU A 167 -10.33 -10.74 -6.25
CA GLU A 167 -9.10 -11.34 -6.79
C GLU A 167 -8.07 -11.56 -5.69
N VAL A 168 -7.87 -10.58 -4.80
CA VAL A 168 -6.96 -10.68 -3.65
C VAL A 168 -7.43 -11.72 -2.64
N LEU A 169 -8.72 -11.74 -2.28
CA LEU A 169 -9.27 -12.78 -1.39
C LEU A 169 -9.05 -14.18 -1.96
N LYS A 170 -9.27 -14.36 -3.27
CA LYS A 170 -9.05 -15.64 -3.95
C LYS A 170 -7.57 -16.04 -3.96
N GLN A 171 -6.66 -15.08 -4.18
CA GLN A 171 -5.22 -15.30 -4.08
C GLN A 171 -4.86 -15.79 -2.68
N PHE A 172 -5.34 -15.10 -1.64
CA PHE A 172 -5.00 -15.41 -0.24
C PHE A 172 -5.50 -16.81 0.16
N GLN A 173 -6.72 -17.16 -0.21
CA GLN A 173 -7.27 -18.49 0.00
C GLN A 173 -6.44 -19.58 -0.71
N THR A 174 -5.99 -19.31 -1.93
CA THR A 174 -5.14 -20.22 -2.70
C THR A 174 -3.78 -20.42 -2.02
N LEU A 175 -3.12 -19.34 -1.61
CA LEU A 175 -1.83 -19.39 -0.91
C LEU A 175 -1.95 -20.11 0.44
N LEU A 176 -3.02 -19.87 1.18
CA LEU A 176 -3.27 -20.52 2.47
C LEU A 176 -3.47 -22.03 2.30
N ALA A 177 -4.20 -22.47 1.27
CA ALA A 177 -4.35 -23.88 0.95
C ALA A 177 -3.00 -24.55 0.61
N GLN A 178 -2.11 -23.86 -0.12
CA GLN A 178 -0.76 -24.35 -0.42
C GLN A 178 0.12 -24.53 0.83
N LEU A 179 -0.12 -23.74 1.89
CA LEU A 179 0.59 -23.89 3.16
C LEU A 179 0.11 -25.10 3.96
N GLN A 180 -1.15 -25.52 3.80
CA GLN A 180 -1.77 -26.63 4.53
C GLN A 180 -1.49 -28.01 3.91
N GLN A 181 -1.09 -28.07 2.64
CA GLN A 181 -0.80 -29.31 1.90
C GLN A 181 0.61 -29.87 2.13
N ARG A 182 1.37 -29.33 3.09
CA ARG A 182 2.74 -29.74 3.44
C ARG A 182 2.83 -30.02 4.92
#